data_AF-A0A1G3XQH1-F1
#
_entry.id   AF-A0A1G3XQH1-F1
#
_cell.length_a   1.000
_cell.length_b   1.000
_cell.length_c   1.000
_cell.angle_alpha   90.00
_cell.angle_beta   90.00
_cell.angle_gamma   90.00
#
_symmetry.space_group_name_H-M   'P 1'
#
loop_
_entity.id
_entity.type
_entity.pdbx_description
1 polymer ?
#
loop_
_entity_poly.entity_id
_entity_poly.type
_entity_poly.pdbx_seq_one_letter_code
_entity_poly.pdbx_strand_id
1 'polypeptide(L)'
;MGDFAKNWRSDGKPVLSRVKDRVSPNDPLKPKIIEAERLIKVQMSHIDQALARIANRDAAIFQKVVSSLQKKDIQHAALYANELSEVRKLGKLVTQAKLALEQVVLRLDTIQDLGDAVTVISPVMSVVRSVGSDLNNIMPNAQGEIGEINNILSDILVNAGSLNGERQINTDTSSEEADRILDEASSLAEERMRELFPEVASKPIQKQREPVDI
;
A
#
# COMPACT_ATOMS: atom_id res chain seq x y z
N MET A 1 13.84 50.66 62.49
CA MET A 1 12.55 50.97 61.82
C MET A 1 12.88 51.17 60.35
N GLY A 2 12.78 50.20 59.45
CA GLY A 2 11.81 49.12 59.32
C GLY A 2 11.04 49.37 58.02
N ASP A 3 11.57 48.83 56.93
CA ASP A 3 11.09 48.74 55.54
C ASP A 3 9.73 49.36 55.16
N PHE A 4 9.76 50.45 54.38
CA PHE A 4 8.62 50.98 53.62
C PHE A 4 8.99 51.48 52.21
N ALA A 5 10.08 50.98 51.63
CA ALA A 5 10.52 51.35 50.27
C ALA A 5 10.81 50.13 49.37
N LYS A 6 10.07 49.03 49.56
CA LYS A 6 10.28 47.79 48.79
C LYS A 6 8.98 47.15 48.34
N ASN A 7 8.09 47.92 47.70
CA ASN A 7 6.94 47.36 46.95
C ASN A 7 6.38 48.33 45.88
N TRP A 8 7.26 49.00 45.14
CA TRP A 8 6.85 49.72 43.92
C TRP A 8 7.66 49.32 42.69
N ARG A 9 7.61 48.04 42.35
CA ARG A 9 7.77 47.59 40.96
C ARG A 9 6.78 46.45 40.70
N SER A 10 5.69 46.84 40.07
CA SER A 10 4.83 45.99 39.26
C SER A 10 5.70 45.36 38.15
N ASP A 11 6.17 44.15 38.40
CA ASP A 11 6.65 43.25 37.35
C ASP A 11 5.44 42.50 36.79
N GLY A 12 4.66 43.20 35.96
CA GLY A 12 3.76 42.54 35.03
C GLY A 12 4.56 42.07 33.82
N LYS A 13 4.87 40.77 33.72
CA LYS A 13 5.09 39.97 32.48
C LYS A 13 4.92 38.46 32.81
N PRO A 14 4.64 37.58 31.82
CA PRO A 14 3.31 37.24 31.32
C PRO A 14 2.92 35.77 31.61
N VAL A 15 1.65 35.50 31.91
CA VAL A 15 1.10 34.14 32.17
C VAL A 15 0.84 33.35 30.87
N LEU A 16 1.52 33.65 29.76
CA LEU A 16 1.24 33.03 28.47
C LEU A 16 2.53 32.62 27.75
N SER A 17 3.09 31.50 28.17
CA SER A 17 4.07 30.78 27.36
C SER A 17 4.08 29.31 27.72
N ARG A 18 3.12 28.55 27.16
CA ARG A 18 3.25 27.10 26.83
C ARG A 18 2.02 26.48 26.17
N VAL A 19 1.38 27.21 25.26
CA VAL A 19 0.60 26.60 24.17
C VAL A 19 1.15 27.18 22.88
N LYS A 20 2.41 26.85 22.59
CA LYS A 20 2.96 27.07 21.26
C LYS A 20 2.66 25.80 20.50
N ASP A 21 1.64 25.90 19.66
CA ASP A 21 1.29 24.95 18.62
C ASP A 21 2.53 24.22 18.12
N ARG A 22 2.54 22.90 18.32
CA ARG A 22 3.51 21.97 17.74
C ARG A 22 3.22 21.74 16.26
N VAL A 23 2.84 22.79 15.53
CA VAL A 23 2.88 22.74 14.06
C VAL A 23 4.31 23.11 13.66
N SER A 24 5.21 22.13 13.77
CA SER A 24 6.55 22.24 13.20
C SER A 24 6.43 22.12 11.67
N PRO A 25 6.96 23.05 10.87
CA PRO A 25 6.91 22.99 9.40
C PRO A 25 7.61 21.79 8.74
N ASN A 26 8.21 20.89 9.53
CA ASN A 26 9.07 19.80 9.09
C ASN A 26 8.56 18.41 9.50
N ASP A 27 7.24 18.19 9.58
CA ASP A 27 6.75 16.83 9.76
C ASP A 27 6.79 16.08 8.40
N PRO A 28 7.72 15.13 8.19
CA PRO A 28 7.87 14.42 6.91
C PRO A 28 6.62 13.56 6.56
N LEU A 29 5.71 13.40 7.51
CA LEU A 29 4.49 12.61 7.39
C LEU A 29 3.40 13.31 6.58
N LYS A 30 3.12 14.57 6.89
CA LYS A 30 1.97 15.31 6.33
C LYS A 30 1.98 15.41 4.80
N PRO A 31 3.12 15.72 4.14
CA PRO A 31 3.18 15.72 2.68
C PRO A 31 2.86 14.35 2.06
N LYS A 32 3.28 13.25 2.71
CA LYS A 32 3.02 11.89 2.21
C LYS A 32 1.55 11.50 2.35
N ILE A 33 0.89 11.92 3.43
CA ILE A 33 -0.56 11.70 3.61
C ILE A 33 -1.35 12.45 2.54
N ILE A 34 -1.03 13.72 2.31
CA ILE A 34 -1.66 14.54 1.26
C ILE A 34 -1.47 13.88 -0.11
N GLU A 35 -0.27 13.35 -0.39
CA GLU A 35 -0.02 12.66 -1.65
C GLU A 35 -0.80 11.34 -1.78
N ALA A 36 -0.87 10.55 -0.70
CA ALA A 36 -1.67 9.33 -0.68
C ALA A 36 -3.17 9.63 -0.93
N GLU A 37 -3.72 10.64 -0.25
CA GLU A 37 -5.09 11.10 -0.49
C GLU A 37 -5.30 11.56 -1.93
N ARG A 38 -4.35 12.30 -2.51
CA ARG A 38 -4.44 12.77 -3.89
C ARG A 38 -4.52 11.60 -4.86
N LEU A 39 -3.67 10.60 -4.70
CA LEU A 39 -3.71 9.38 -5.53
C LEU A 39 -5.02 8.61 -5.35
N ILE A 40 -5.50 8.47 -4.12
CA ILE A 40 -6.78 7.80 -3.86
C ILE A 40 -7.94 8.55 -4.54
N LYS A 41 -7.97 9.89 -4.44
CA LYS A 41 -8.98 10.74 -5.10
C LYS A 41 -8.93 10.62 -6.63
N VAL A 42 -7.72 10.51 -7.21
CA VAL A 42 -7.54 10.23 -8.65
C VAL A 42 -8.12 8.86 -9.00
N GLN A 43 -7.80 7.82 -8.22
CA GLN A 43 -8.33 6.48 -8.45
C GLN A 43 -9.86 6.44 -8.36
N MET A 44 -10.46 7.15 -7.40
CA MET A 44 -11.92 7.30 -7.29
C MET A 44 -12.54 7.92 -8.56
N SER A 45 -11.88 8.90 -9.17
CA SER A 45 -12.32 9.49 -10.45
C SER A 45 -12.30 8.45 -11.58
N HIS A 46 -11.28 7.61 -11.65
CA HIS A 46 -11.24 6.49 -12.61
C HIS A 46 -12.35 5.46 -12.34
N ILE A 47 -12.65 5.20 -11.07
CA ILE A 47 -13.77 4.33 -10.66
C ILE A 47 -15.11 4.94 -11.11
N ASP A 48 -15.31 6.26 -10.97
CA ASP A 48 -16.50 6.94 -11.46
C ASP A 48 -16.69 6.81 -12.97
N GLN A 49 -15.60 6.88 -13.74
CA GLN A 49 -15.65 6.61 -15.18
C GLN A 49 -16.06 5.15 -15.48
N ALA A 50 -15.59 4.18 -14.68
CA ALA A 50 -15.99 2.80 -14.80
C ALA A 50 -17.48 2.60 -14.46
N LEU A 51 -17.97 3.22 -13.39
CA LEU A 51 -19.40 3.22 -13.02
C LEU A 51 -20.27 3.80 -14.13
N ALA A 52 -19.84 4.90 -14.77
CA ALA A 52 -20.55 5.47 -15.91
C ALA A 52 -20.63 4.49 -17.10
N ARG A 53 -19.53 3.77 -17.41
CA ARG A 53 -19.53 2.72 -18.45
C ARG A 53 -20.47 1.56 -18.10
N ILE A 54 -20.48 1.13 -16.84
CA ILE A 54 -21.38 0.08 -16.34
C ILE A 54 -22.84 0.52 -16.46
N ALA A 55 -23.17 1.76 -16.09
CA ALA A 55 -24.53 2.29 -16.20
C ALA A 55 -25.00 2.37 -17.66
N ASN A 56 -24.13 2.80 -18.58
CA ASN A 56 -24.44 2.80 -20.01
C ASN A 56 -24.69 1.39 -20.55
N ARG A 57 -23.89 0.41 -20.10
CA ARG A 57 -24.07 -1.02 -20.45
C ARG A 57 -25.39 -1.57 -19.89
N ASP A 58 -25.72 -1.27 -18.64
CA ASP A 58 -26.99 -1.64 -18.00
C ASP A 58 -28.18 -1.17 -18.84
N ALA A 59 -28.23 0.13 -19.16
CA ALA A 59 -29.30 0.72 -19.95
C ALA A 59 -29.43 0.07 -21.34
N ALA A 60 -28.31 -0.19 -22.02
CA ALA A 60 -28.30 -0.82 -23.34
C ALA A 60 -28.82 -2.26 -23.30
N ILE A 61 -28.42 -3.07 -22.30
CA ILE A 61 -28.91 -4.45 -22.18
C ILE A 61 -30.38 -4.45 -21.76
N PHE A 62 -30.79 -3.55 -20.87
CA PHE A 62 -32.19 -3.39 -20.48
C PHE A 62 -33.09 -3.09 -21.68
N GLN A 63 -32.66 -2.20 -22.59
CA GLN A 63 -33.39 -1.95 -23.84
C GLN A 63 -33.50 -3.21 -24.72
N LYS A 64 -32.46 -4.05 -24.77
CA LYS A 64 -32.52 -5.35 -25.48
C LYS A 64 -33.53 -6.31 -24.85
N VAL A 65 -33.58 -6.39 -23.52
CA VAL A 65 -34.61 -7.16 -22.80
C VAL A 65 -36.00 -6.71 -23.22
N VAL A 66 -36.27 -5.40 -23.17
CA VAL A 66 -37.58 -4.84 -23.56
C VAL A 66 -37.92 -5.14 -25.02
N SER A 67 -36.97 -4.94 -25.95
CA SER A 67 -37.17 -5.22 -27.38
C SER A 67 -37.46 -6.71 -27.62
N SER A 68 -36.75 -7.63 -26.97
CA SER A 68 -37.00 -9.08 -27.11
C SER A 68 -38.39 -9.47 -26.57
N LEU A 69 -38.80 -8.91 -25.44
CA LEU A 69 -40.15 -9.12 -24.89
C LEU A 69 -41.25 -8.61 -25.83
N GLN A 70 -41.07 -7.43 -26.44
CA GLN A 70 -42.02 -6.89 -27.43
C GLN A 70 -42.19 -7.79 -28.65
N LYS A 71 -41.10 -8.45 -29.08
CA LYS A 71 -41.09 -9.43 -30.17
C LYS A 71 -41.59 -10.82 -29.74
N LYS A 72 -41.99 -11.00 -28.47
CA LYS A 72 -42.33 -12.29 -27.85
C LYS A 72 -41.20 -13.32 -27.91
N ASP A 73 -39.96 -12.85 -28.02
CA ASP A 73 -38.76 -13.67 -28.00
C ASP A 73 -38.28 -13.86 -26.56
N ILE A 74 -38.94 -14.79 -25.85
CA ILE A 74 -38.71 -15.02 -24.43
C ILE A 74 -37.32 -15.58 -24.15
N GLN A 75 -36.75 -16.36 -25.08
CA GLN A 75 -35.43 -16.96 -24.92
C GLN A 75 -34.33 -15.88 -24.88
N HIS A 76 -34.34 -14.95 -25.86
CA HIS A 76 -33.36 -13.86 -25.86
C HIS A 76 -33.61 -12.87 -24.71
N ALA A 77 -34.87 -12.61 -24.34
CA ALA A 77 -35.18 -11.77 -23.19
C ALA A 77 -34.56 -12.33 -21.89
N ALA A 78 -34.67 -13.65 -21.66
CA ALA A 78 -34.07 -14.31 -20.50
C ALA A 78 -32.53 -14.24 -20.53
N LEU A 79 -31.92 -14.47 -21.69
CA LEU A 79 -30.46 -14.36 -21.86
C LEU A 79 -29.95 -12.94 -21.52
N TYR A 80 -30.57 -11.90 -22.09
CA TYR A 80 -30.19 -10.53 -21.80
C TYR A 80 -30.48 -10.13 -20.35
N ALA A 81 -31.53 -10.67 -19.73
CA ALA A 81 -31.80 -10.42 -18.32
C ALA A 81 -30.70 -10.99 -17.41
N ASN A 82 -30.16 -12.18 -17.75
CA ASN A 82 -29.02 -12.74 -17.04
C ASN A 82 -27.76 -11.87 -17.20
N GLU A 83 -27.43 -11.43 -18.43
CA GLU A 83 -26.31 -10.49 -18.66
C GLU A 83 -26.48 -9.19 -17.86
N LEU A 84 -27.69 -8.62 -17.85
CA LEU A 84 -28.01 -7.42 -17.08
C LEU A 84 -27.77 -7.62 -15.57
N SER A 85 -28.14 -8.80 -15.05
CA SER A 85 -27.94 -9.11 -13.63
C SER A 85 -26.45 -9.15 -13.26
N GLU A 86 -25.60 -9.68 -14.14
CA GLU A 86 -24.15 -9.70 -13.94
C GLU A 86 -23.56 -8.29 -14.03
N VAL A 87 -23.97 -7.49 -15.01
CA VAL A 87 -23.53 -6.08 -15.11
C VAL A 87 -23.88 -5.29 -13.85
N ARG A 88 -25.06 -5.53 -13.26
CA ARG A 88 -25.47 -4.90 -11.99
C ARG A 88 -24.63 -5.38 -10.80
N LYS A 89 -24.27 -6.66 -10.75
CA LYS A 89 -23.36 -7.18 -9.71
C LYS A 89 -22.00 -6.50 -9.80
N LEU A 90 -21.45 -6.34 -11.01
CA LEU A 90 -20.20 -5.59 -11.23
C LEU A 90 -20.34 -4.14 -10.74
N GLY A 91 -21.45 -3.46 -11.06
CA GLY A 91 -21.71 -2.11 -10.58
C GLY A 91 -21.72 -1.98 -9.05
N LYS A 92 -22.29 -2.96 -8.34
CA LYS A 92 -22.27 -3.01 -6.87
C LYS A 92 -20.85 -3.16 -6.33
N LEU A 93 -20.06 -4.07 -6.90
CA LEU A 93 -18.67 -4.30 -6.49
C LEU A 93 -17.82 -3.03 -6.67
N VAL A 94 -17.91 -2.38 -7.83
CA VAL A 94 -17.19 -1.12 -8.10
C VAL A 94 -17.63 0.01 -7.16
N THR A 95 -18.93 0.07 -6.83
CA THR A 95 -19.45 1.05 -5.87
C THR A 95 -18.89 0.79 -4.47
N GLN A 96 -18.83 -0.46 -4.02
CA GLN A 96 -18.24 -0.83 -2.73
C GLN A 96 -16.76 -0.46 -2.66
N ALA A 97 -16.01 -0.72 -3.73
CA ALA A 97 -14.61 -0.32 -3.85
C ALA A 97 -14.44 1.20 -3.71
N LYS A 98 -15.31 2.00 -4.34
CA LYS A 98 -15.30 3.46 -4.19
C LYS A 98 -15.51 3.88 -2.74
N LEU A 99 -16.56 3.36 -2.09
CA LEU A 99 -16.88 3.69 -0.69
C LEU A 99 -15.75 3.30 0.27
N ALA A 100 -15.09 2.18 0.01
CA ALA A 100 -13.92 1.76 0.78
C ALA A 100 -12.76 2.76 0.66
N LEU A 101 -12.48 3.26 -0.55
CA LEU A 101 -11.47 4.31 -0.76
C LEU A 101 -11.86 5.65 -0.13
N GLU A 102 -13.15 6.03 -0.18
CA GLU A 102 -13.66 7.21 0.53
C GLU A 102 -13.44 7.09 2.04
N GLN A 103 -13.72 5.92 2.62
CA GLN A 103 -13.46 5.65 4.02
C GLN A 103 -11.96 5.73 4.36
N VAL A 104 -11.08 5.28 3.45
CA VAL A 104 -9.64 5.43 3.62
C VAL A 104 -9.24 6.91 3.70
N VAL A 105 -9.71 7.75 2.78
CA VAL A 105 -9.43 9.19 2.81
C VAL A 105 -9.88 9.81 4.14
N LEU A 106 -11.11 9.51 4.58
CA LEU A 106 -11.64 10.02 5.84
C LEU A 106 -10.82 9.60 7.07
N ARG A 107 -10.19 8.41 7.02
CA ARG A 107 -9.29 7.94 8.08
C ARG A 107 -7.93 8.63 7.99
N LEU A 108 -7.39 8.83 6.80
CA LEU A 108 -6.12 9.55 6.62
C LEU A 108 -6.23 11.00 7.14
N ASP A 109 -7.39 11.65 6.97
CA ASP A 109 -7.69 12.99 7.48
C ASP A 109 -7.60 13.11 9.02
N THR A 110 -7.72 11.99 9.76
CA THR A 110 -7.65 12.04 11.24
C THR A 110 -6.23 12.05 11.77
N ILE A 111 -5.23 11.76 10.93
CA ILE A 111 -3.83 11.64 11.37
C ILE A 111 -3.29 13.04 11.69
N GLN A 112 -3.07 13.29 12.98
CA GLN A 112 -2.49 14.55 13.45
C GLN A 112 -0.99 14.46 13.73
N ASP A 113 -0.51 13.30 14.18
CA ASP A 113 0.87 13.06 14.59
C ASP A 113 1.36 11.67 14.13
N LEU A 114 2.69 11.48 14.07
CA LEU A 114 3.36 10.21 13.74
C LEU A 114 2.92 9.00 14.59
N GLY A 115 2.58 9.22 15.87
CA GLY A 115 2.12 8.15 16.75
C GLY A 115 0.74 7.58 16.37
N ASP A 116 -0.13 8.42 15.81
CA ASP A 116 -1.47 8.03 15.33
C ASP A 116 -1.42 7.39 13.93
N ALA A 117 -0.38 7.71 13.15
CA ALA A 117 -0.22 7.19 11.80
C ALA A 117 -0.16 5.65 11.76
N VAL A 118 0.53 5.00 12.70
CA VAL A 118 0.66 3.52 12.73
C VAL A 118 -0.71 2.86 12.96
N THR A 119 -1.50 3.39 13.88
CA THR A 119 -2.82 2.86 14.25
C THR A 119 -3.86 3.07 13.15
N VAL A 120 -3.75 4.17 12.40
CA VAL A 120 -4.66 4.51 11.30
C VAL A 120 -4.30 3.78 10.00
N ILE A 121 -3.00 3.72 9.66
CA ILE A 121 -2.54 3.27 8.33
C ILE A 121 -2.58 1.75 8.18
N SER A 122 -2.27 1.00 9.23
CA SER A 122 -2.25 -0.48 9.13
C SER A 122 -3.60 -1.07 8.67
N PRO A 123 -4.76 -0.69 9.25
CA PRO A 123 -6.07 -1.12 8.74
C PRO A 123 -6.37 -0.59 7.33
N VAL A 124 -5.93 0.63 7.01
CA VAL A 124 -6.15 1.26 5.70
C VAL A 124 -5.44 0.48 4.58
N MET A 125 -4.22 0.00 4.80
CA MET A 125 -3.48 -0.78 3.80
C MET A 125 -4.21 -2.07 3.41
N SER A 126 -4.84 -2.74 4.37
CA SER A 126 -5.65 -3.93 4.10
C SER A 126 -6.85 -3.61 3.20
N VAL A 127 -7.54 -2.49 3.48
CA VAL A 127 -8.67 -2.03 2.67
C VAL A 127 -8.22 -1.71 1.24
N VAL A 128 -7.13 -0.96 1.08
CA VAL A 128 -6.58 -0.59 -0.24
C VAL A 128 -6.22 -1.83 -1.06
N ARG A 129 -5.60 -2.86 -0.44
CA ARG A 129 -5.28 -4.12 -1.13
C ARG A 129 -6.54 -4.90 -1.53
N SER A 130 -7.55 -4.95 -0.66
CA SER A 130 -8.83 -5.60 -0.99
C SER A 130 -9.48 -4.92 -2.19
N VAL A 131 -9.51 -3.58 -2.20
CA VAL A 131 -10.02 -2.80 -3.34
C VAL A 131 -9.26 -3.13 -4.62
N GLY A 132 -7.93 -3.22 -4.57
CA GLY A 132 -7.12 -3.62 -5.72
C GLY A 132 -7.48 -5.01 -6.26
N SER A 133 -7.73 -5.97 -5.36
CA SER A 133 -8.18 -7.31 -5.72
C SER A 133 -9.57 -7.32 -6.35
N ASP A 134 -10.54 -6.61 -5.75
CA ASP A 134 -11.93 -6.55 -6.20
C ASP A 134 -12.05 -5.88 -7.59
N LEU A 135 -11.17 -4.93 -7.88
CA LEU A 135 -11.17 -4.21 -9.16
C LEU A 135 -10.40 -4.92 -10.27
N ASN A 136 -9.58 -5.93 -9.99
CA ASN A 136 -8.67 -6.54 -10.98
C ASN A 136 -9.39 -6.98 -12.27
N ASN A 137 -10.55 -7.64 -12.14
CA ASN A 137 -11.31 -8.14 -13.29
C ASN A 137 -12.14 -7.07 -14.03
N ILE A 138 -12.27 -5.87 -13.45
CA ILE A 138 -13.15 -4.80 -13.97
C ILE A 138 -12.33 -3.62 -14.50
N MET A 139 -11.21 -3.33 -13.85
CA MET A 139 -10.31 -2.21 -14.11
C MET A 139 -8.85 -2.68 -13.99
N PRO A 140 -8.27 -3.31 -15.04
CA PRO A 140 -6.91 -3.85 -14.99
C PRO A 140 -5.84 -2.80 -14.63
N ASN A 141 -6.04 -1.55 -15.07
CA ASN A 141 -5.13 -0.45 -14.78
C ASN A 141 -5.15 -0.03 -13.29
N ALA A 142 -6.23 -0.32 -12.56
CA ALA A 142 -6.34 0.05 -11.15
C ALA A 142 -5.32 -0.70 -10.28
N GLN A 143 -4.83 -1.87 -10.71
CA GLN A 143 -3.91 -2.64 -9.89
C GLN A 143 -2.54 -1.95 -9.71
N GLY A 144 -2.04 -1.27 -10.75
CA GLY A 144 -0.79 -0.50 -10.67
C GLY A 144 -0.95 0.74 -9.78
N GLU A 145 -2.04 1.49 -9.99
CA GLU A 145 -2.37 2.71 -9.24
C GLU A 145 -2.63 2.41 -7.74
N ILE A 146 -3.37 1.34 -7.44
CA ILE A 146 -3.59 0.85 -6.07
C ILE A 146 -2.28 0.35 -5.44
N GLY A 147 -1.40 -0.27 -6.23
CA GLY A 147 -0.07 -0.67 -5.79
C GLY A 147 0.78 0.52 -5.36
N GLU A 148 0.75 1.61 -6.13
CA GLU A 148 1.43 2.87 -5.79
C GLU A 148 0.90 3.48 -4.48
N ILE A 149 -0.42 3.52 -4.30
CA ILE A 149 -1.05 3.96 -3.04
C ILE A 149 -0.56 3.11 -1.88
N ASN A 150 -0.54 1.78 -2.03
CA ASN A 150 -0.05 0.87 -0.98
C ASN A 150 1.44 1.09 -0.67
N ASN A 151 2.27 1.44 -1.66
CA ASN A 151 3.69 1.74 -1.45
C ASN A 151 3.87 3.02 -0.62
N ILE A 152 3.14 4.10 -0.95
CA ILE A 152 3.20 5.35 -0.17
C ILE A 152 2.73 5.11 1.27
N LEU A 153 1.65 4.35 1.47
CA LEU A 153 1.16 4.01 2.80
C LEU A 153 2.17 3.15 3.59
N SER A 154 2.85 2.22 2.91
CA SER A 154 3.93 1.42 3.51
C SER A 154 5.11 2.29 3.91
N ASP A 155 5.53 3.23 3.06
CA ASP A 155 6.59 4.17 3.36
C ASP A 155 6.24 5.02 4.59
N ILE A 156 4.99 5.49 4.68
CA ILE A 156 4.54 6.24 5.85
C ILE A 156 4.68 5.38 7.12
N LEU A 157 4.23 4.13 7.07
CA LEU A 157 4.28 3.21 8.19
C LEU A 157 5.72 2.92 8.64
N VAL A 158 6.64 2.70 7.70
CA VAL A 158 8.08 2.46 7.99
C VAL A 158 8.70 3.69 8.64
N ASN A 159 8.39 4.89 8.15
CA ASN A 159 8.92 6.13 8.74
C ASN A 159 8.34 6.39 10.14
N ALA A 160 7.05 6.08 10.35
CA ALA A 160 6.41 6.17 11.66
C ALA A 160 6.94 5.12 12.66
N GLY A 161 7.23 3.90 12.20
CA GLY A 161 7.80 2.82 13.00
C GLY A 161 9.27 3.03 13.37
N SER A 162 10.09 3.56 12.44
CA SER A 162 11.53 3.76 12.65
C SER A 162 11.85 4.86 13.66
N LEU A 163 10.94 5.81 13.89
CA LEU A 163 11.11 6.91 14.86
C LEU A 163 10.69 6.50 16.28
N ASN A 164 9.90 5.44 16.42
CA ASN A 164 9.51 4.85 17.70
C ASN A 164 10.55 3.82 18.19
N GLY A 165 11.81 4.27 18.31
CA GLY A 165 12.92 3.66 19.06
C GLY A 165 13.04 2.14 19.08
N GLU A 166 14.08 1.61 18.42
CA GLU A 166 14.76 0.36 18.83
C GLU A 166 13.87 -0.87 19.06
N ARG A 167 12.80 -1.01 18.29
CA ARG A 167 12.29 -2.34 17.98
C ARG A 167 12.56 -2.55 16.52
N GLN A 168 13.65 -3.26 16.25
CA GLN A 168 13.81 -4.01 15.00
C GLN A 168 12.44 -4.55 14.62
N ILE A 169 11.82 -3.95 13.61
CA ILE A 169 10.84 -4.67 12.81
C ILE A 169 11.72 -5.67 12.08
N ASN A 170 11.98 -6.79 12.74
CA ASN A 170 12.46 -7.97 12.07
C ASN A 170 11.36 -8.28 11.05
N THR A 171 11.60 -7.92 9.80
CA THR A 171 10.92 -8.51 8.66
C THR A 171 11.40 -9.95 8.49
N ASP A 172 11.40 -10.71 9.58
CA ASP A 172 11.53 -12.16 9.58
C ASP A 172 10.13 -12.71 9.27
N THR A 173 9.71 -12.49 8.03
CA THR A 173 8.62 -13.25 7.41
C THR A 173 9.15 -14.49 6.70
N SER A 174 10.39 -14.91 6.98
CA SER A 174 10.81 -16.28 6.69
C SER A 174 10.33 -17.16 7.84
N SER A 175 9.40 -18.07 7.54
CA SER A 175 9.09 -19.17 8.47
C SER A 175 10.36 -19.99 8.64
N GLU A 176 10.61 -20.57 9.81
CA GLU A 176 11.72 -21.52 10.04
C GLU A 176 11.71 -22.65 8.98
N GLU A 177 10.52 -22.98 8.46
CA GLU A 177 10.32 -23.90 7.34
C GLU A 177 10.90 -23.39 6.00
N ALA A 178 10.76 -22.09 5.72
CA ALA A 178 11.27 -21.48 4.50
C ALA A 178 12.81 -21.42 4.50
N ASP A 179 13.42 -21.16 5.66
CA ASP A 179 14.88 -21.21 5.81
C ASP A 179 15.40 -22.64 5.62
N ARG A 180 14.71 -23.65 6.17
CA ARG A 180 15.06 -25.06 5.95
C ARG A 180 14.95 -25.46 4.47
N ILE A 181 13.92 -24.99 3.77
CA ILE A 181 13.75 -25.26 2.33
C ILE A 181 14.87 -24.61 1.51
N LEU A 182 15.30 -23.39 1.87
CA LEU A 182 16.40 -22.69 1.19
C LEU A 182 17.74 -23.38 1.45
N ASP A 183 17.99 -23.88 2.66
CA ASP A 183 19.20 -24.63 2.99
C ASP A 183 19.25 -25.99 2.26
N GLU A 184 18.12 -26.70 2.20
CA GLU A 184 18.02 -27.97 1.47
C GLU A 184 18.19 -27.77 -0.04
N ALA A 185 17.57 -26.73 -0.60
CA ALA A 185 17.73 -26.37 -2.01
C ALA A 185 19.16 -25.95 -2.36
N SER A 186 19.83 -25.21 -1.46
CA SER A 186 21.22 -24.78 -1.66
C SER A 186 22.18 -25.96 -1.61
N SER A 187 21.98 -26.90 -0.67
CA SER A 187 22.79 -28.12 -0.56
C SER A 187 22.66 -28.99 -1.81
N LEU A 188 21.44 -29.15 -2.33
CA LEU A 188 21.19 -29.91 -3.56
C LEU A 188 21.79 -29.21 -4.81
N ALA A 189 21.76 -27.87 -4.84
CA ALA A 189 22.38 -27.10 -5.91
C ALA A 189 23.92 -27.26 -5.90
N GLU A 190 24.55 -27.24 -4.73
CA GLU A 190 25.99 -27.48 -4.58
C GLU A 190 26.38 -28.90 -5.02
N GLU A 191 25.59 -29.91 -4.66
CA GLU A 191 25.83 -31.29 -5.09
C GLU A 191 25.75 -31.43 -6.62
N ARG A 192 24.72 -30.83 -7.26
CA ARG A 192 24.59 -30.81 -8.72
C ARG A 192 25.69 -30.00 -9.41
N MET A 193 26.16 -28.93 -8.80
CA MET A 193 27.29 -28.17 -9.33
C MET A 193 28.60 -28.97 -9.27
N ARG A 194 28.82 -29.76 -8.21
CA ARG A 194 29.97 -30.67 -8.11
C ARG A 194 29.91 -31.82 -9.12
N GLU A 195 28.70 -32.31 -9.45
CA GLU A 195 28.52 -33.33 -10.51
C GLU A 195 28.76 -32.77 -11.92
N LEU A 196 28.38 -31.52 -12.17
CA LEU A 196 28.54 -30.86 -13.48
C LEU A 196 29.95 -30.29 -13.71
N PHE A 197 30.68 -30.01 -12.63
CA PHE A 197 32.06 -29.52 -12.67
C PHE A 197 32.95 -30.35 -11.73
N PRO A 198 33.37 -31.56 -12.14
CA PRO A 198 34.38 -32.29 -11.38
C PRO A 198 35.64 -31.43 -11.29
N GLU A 199 36.08 -31.11 -10.07
CA GLU A 199 37.27 -30.32 -9.80
C GLU A 199 38.45 -30.90 -10.60
N VAL A 200 38.91 -30.16 -11.61
CA VAL A 200 40.12 -30.52 -12.34
C VAL A 200 41.26 -30.43 -11.34
N ALA A 201 41.76 -31.59 -10.93
CA ALA A 201 42.88 -31.74 -10.03
C ALA A 201 44.01 -30.78 -10.41
N SER A 202 44.26 -29.80 -9.53
CA SER A 202 45.46 -28.98 -9.60
C SER A 202 46.67 -29.87 -9.31
N LYS A 203 47.27 -30.44 -10.37
CA LYS A 203 48.62 -31.00 -10.24
C LYS A 203 49.56 -29.85 -9.85
N PRO A 204 50.34 -29.97 -8.76
CA PRO A 204 51.31 -28.95 -8.42
C PRO A 204 52.41 -28.94 -9.49
N ILE A 205 52.58 -27.79 -10.13
CA ILE A 205 53.73 -27.51 -11.00
C ILE A 205 54.98 -27.51 -10.11
N GLN A 206 55.78 -28.57 -10.19
CA GLN A 206 57.10 -28.60 -9.58
C GLN A 206 57.98 -27.55 -10.27
N LYS A 207 58.28 -26.49 -9.52
CA LYS A 207 59.20 -25.42 -9.91
C LYS A 207 60.63 -25.99 -9.87
N GLN A 208 61.14 -26.45 -11.01
CA GLN A 208 62.57 -26.72 -11.19
C GLN A 208 63.33 -25.40 -10.91
N ARG A 209 64.18 -25.43 -9.89
CA ARG A 209 65.19 -24.40 -9.66
C ARG A 209 66.44 -24.85 -10.40
N GLU A 210 66.86 -24.12 -11.42
CA GLU A 210 68.27 -24.10 -11.82
C GLU A 210 68.95 -22.89 -11.17
N PRO A 211 70.16 -23.05 -10.60
CA PRO A 211 70.94 -21.93 -10.09
C PRO A 211 71.71 -21.27 -11.25
N VAL A 212 71.75 -19.94 -11.25
CA VAL A 212 72.68 -19.17 -12.09
C VAL A 212 73.83 -18.74 -11.18
N ASP A 213 75.02 -19.27 -11.46
CA ASP A 213 76.29 -18.89 -10.84
C ASP A 213 76.71 -17.46 -11.23
N ILE A 214 77.49 -16.83 -10.33
CA ILE A 214 78.18 -15.54 -10.52
C ILE A 214 79.44 -15.74 -11.35
#